data_AF-A0A0U3U7S9-F1
#
_entry.id   AF-A0A0U3U7S9-F1
#
_cell.length_a   1.000
_cell.length_b   1.000
_cell.length_c   1.000
_cell.angle_alpha   90.00
_cell.angle_beta   90.00
_cell.angle_gamma   90.00
#
_symmetry.space_group_name_H-M   'P 1'
#
loop_
_entity.id
_entity.type
_entity.pdbx_description
1 polymer ?
#
loop_
_entity_poly.entity_id
_entity_poly.type
_entity_poly.pdbx_seq_one_letter_code
_entity_poly.pdbx_strand_id
1 'polypeptide(L)'
;MISKEKALQIAKEYAVKSENAWDENYHEAEETVLHGEPVWIISTSDIKYNDELPWMLDHFPNPVYYYIRMTDGSCIATGNRRNEFQLINKK
;
A
#
# COMPACT_ATOMS: atom_id res chain seq x y z
N MET A 1 -13.32 10.13 -10.33
CA MET A 1 -12.69 9.16 -9.40
C MET A 1 -11.67 8.36 -10.20
N ILE A 2 -10.51 8.07 -9.63
CA ILE A 2 -9.48 7.26 -10.29
C ILE A 2 -9.89 5.77 -10.33
N SER A 3 -9.44 5.04 -11.34
CA SER A 3 -9.68 3.60 -11.45
C SER A 3 -8.84 2.80 -10.46
N LYS A 4 -9.21 1.54 -10.26
CA LYS A 4 -8.45 0.56 -9.47
C LYS A 4 -7.01 0.42 -9.96
N GLU A 5 -6.81 0.30 -11.26
CA GLU A 5 -5.47 0.14 -11.88
C GLU A 5 -4.61 1.38 -11.62
N LYS A 6 -5.23 2.57 -11.72
CA LYS A 6 -4.54 3.82 -11.44
C LYS A 6 -4.15 3.93 -9.96
N ALA A 7 -5.01 3.48 -9.04
CA ALA A 7 -4.72 3.47 -7.61
C ALA A 7 -3.56 2.51 -7.26
N LEU A 8 -3.54 1.31 -7.84
CA LEU A 8 -2.44 0.36 -7.70
C LEU A 8 -1.11 0.94 -8.20
N GLN A 9 -1.11 1.56 -9.38
CA GLN A 9 0.08 2.21 -9.93
C GLN A 9 0.61 3.32 -9.02
N ILE A 10 -0.28 4.16 -8.47
CA ILE A 10 0.09 5.23 -7.54
C ILE A 10 0.67 4.64 -6.25
N ALA A 11 0.06 3.59 -5.69
CA ALA A 11 0.57 2.95 -4.48
C ALA A 11 1.96 2.36 -4.69
N LYS A 12 2.20 1.71 -5.83
CA LYS A 12 3.54 1.21 -6.21
C LYS A 12 4.56 2.34 -6.33
N GLU A 13 4.22 3.42 -7.02
CA GLU A 13 5.10 4.60 -7.12
C GLU A 13 5.39 5.23 -5.76
N TYR A 14 4.41 5.25 -4.85
CA TYR A 14 4.59 5.74 -3.49
C TYR A 14 5.51 4.83 -2.69
N ALA A 15 5.32 3.50 -2.75
CA ALA A 15 6.17 2.52 -2.09
C ALA A 15 7.65 2.71 -2.47
N VAL A 16 7.94 2.75 -3.77
CA VAL A 16 9.29 2.97 -4.31
C VAL A 16 9.89 4.30 -3.85
N LYS A 17 9.12 5.39 -3.84
CA LYS A 17 9.59 6.72 -3.43
C LYS A 17 9.82 6.85 -1.92
N SER A 18 9.08 6.11 -1.11
CA SER A 18 9.12 6.19 0.35
C SER A 18 9.99 5.12 0.99
N GLU A 19 10.71 4.33 0.18
CA GLU A 19 11.45 3.12 0.61
C GLU A 19 10.57 2.14 1.39
N ASN A 20 9.26 2.22 1.20
CA ASN A 20 8.29 1.28 1.77
C ASN A 20 8.19 0.06 0.86
N ALA A 21 7.79 -1.04 1.47
CA ALA A 21 7.81 -2.32 0.78
C ALA A 21 6.59 -2.52 -0.13
N TRP A 22 6.80 -3.33 -1.17
CA TRP A 22 5.82 -3.64 -2.19
C TRP A 22 6.02 -5.08 -2.66
N ASP A 23 4.97 -5.88 -2.64
CA ASP A 23 4.97 -7.24 -3.17
C ASP A 23 4.52 -7.22 -4.64
N GLU A 24 5.44 -7.60 -5.53
CA GLU A 24 5.18 -7.68 -6.98
C GLU A 24 4.17 -8.79 -7.34
N ASN A 25 4.02 -9.81 -6.49
CA ASN A 25 3.17 -10.97 -6.75
C ASN A 25 1.79 -10.85 -6.11
N TYR A 26 1.66 -10.08 -5.02
CA TYR A 26 0.37 -9.89 -4.35
C TYR A 26 0.08 -8.41 -4.03
N HIS A 27 -0.99 -7.91 -4.64
CA HIS A 27 -1.55 -6.61 -4.38
C HIS A 27 -3.04 -6.61 -4.71
N GLU A 28 -3.84 -6.08 -3.79
CA GLU A 28 -5.28 -6.03 -3.91
C GLU A 28 -5.79 -4.62 -3.62
N ALA A 29 -6.81 -4.19 -4.36
CA ALA A 29 -7.44 -2.89 -4.16
C ALA A 29 -8.92 -3.08 -3.85
N GLU A 30 -9.36 -2.48 -2.74
CA GLU A 30 -10.75 -2.42 -2.30
C GLU A 30 -11.20 -0.96 -2.13
N GLU A 31 -12.49 -0.69 -2.34
CA GLU A 31 -13.09 0.62 -2.09
C GLU A 31 -13.48 0.76 -0.62
N THR A 32 -13.18 1.89 0.00
CA THR A 32 -13.59 2.20 1.37
C THR A 32 -13.74 3.70 1.61
N VAL A 33 -14.20 4.07 2.81
CA VAL A 33 -14.33 5.46 3.24
C VAL A 33 -13.41 5.67 4.44
N LEU A 34 -12.52 6.66 4.34
CA LEU A 34 -11.59 7.05 5.41
C LEU A 34 -11.88 8.49 5.82
N HIS A 35 -12.34 8.71 7.06
CA HIS A 35 -12.71 10.04 7.57
C HIS A 35 -13.71 10.82 6.68
N GLY A 36 -14.63 10.10 6.01
CA GLY A 36 -15.61 10.70 5.10
C GLY A 36 -15.11 10.90 3.66
N GLU A 37 -13.83 10.62 3.38
CA GLU A 37 -13.26 10.65 2.04
C GLU A 37 -13.33 9.26 1.37
N PRO A 38 -13.75 9.17 0.10
CA PRO A 38 -13.70 7.92 -0.65
C PRO A 38 -12.24 7.60 -1.03
N VAL A 39 -11.78 6.40 -0.65
CA VAL A 39 -10.40 5.97 -0.86
C VAL A 39 -10.34 4.53 -1.38
N TRP A 40 -9.29 4.25 -2.14
CA TRP A 40 -8.83 2.90 -2.41
C TRP A 40 -7.89 2.46 -1.28
N ILE A 41 -8.20 1.36 -0.62
CA ILE A 41 -7.23 0.66 0.24
C ILE A 41 -6.50 -0.37 -0.61
N ILE A 42 -5.18 -0.23 -0.69
CA ILE A 42 -4.30 -1.16 -1.38
C ILE A 42 -3.61 -2.03 -0.35
N SER A 43 -3.87 -3.34 -0.40
CA SER A 43 -3.27 -4.34 0.49
C SER A 43 -2.13 -5.05 -0.24
N THR A 44 -0.96 -5.10 0.36
CA THR A 44 0.22 -5.81 -0.13
C THR A 44 1.05 -6.30 1.07
N SER A 45 2.29 -6.72 0.85
CA SER A 45 3.20 -7.13 1.92
C SER A 45 4.62 -6.61 1.71
N ASP A 46 5.44 -6.70 2.75
CA ASP A 46 6.86 -6.41 2.70
C ASP A 46 7.72 -7.65 2.37
N ILE A 47 7.14 -8.64 1.69
CA ILE A 47 7.81 -9.91 1.43
C ILE A 47 9.16 -9.69 0.74
N LYS A 48 10.20 -10.31 1.30
CA LYS A 48 11.55 -10.30 0.75
C LYS A 48 12.13 -11.69 0.80
N TYR A 49 12.50 -12.20 -0.38
CA TYR A 49 13.19 -13.48 -0.51
C TYR A 49 14.69 -13.28 -0.35
N ASN A 50 15.35 -14.31 0.17
CA ASN A 50 16.78 -14.33 0.34
C ASN A 50 17.50 -14.42 -1.02
N ASP A 51 18.55 -13.60 -1.20
CA ASP A 51 19.29 -13.50 -2.46
C ASP A 51 20.04 -14.81 -2.80
N GLU A 52 20.49 -15.57 -1.80
CA GLU A 52 21.23 -16.83 -1.99
C GLU A 52 20.31 -18.05 -2.08
N LEU A 53 19.20 -18.03 -1.35
CA LEU A 53 18.23 -19.13 -1.25
C LEU A 53 16.81 -18.61 -1.55
N PRO A 54 16.39 -18.54 -2.83
CA PRO A 54 15.14 -17.89 -3.24
C PRO A 54 13.85 -18.51 -2.70
N TRP A 55 13.93 -19.69 -2.08
CA TRP A 55 12.80 -20.33 -1.39
C TRP A 55 12.68 -19.93 0.09
N MET A 56 13.67 -19.22 0.62
CA MET A 56 13.72 -18.75 1.99
C MET A 56 13.36 -17.27 2.04
N LEU A 57 12.55 -16.90 3.03
CA LEU A 57 12.22 -15.51 3.31
C LEU A 57 13.29 -14.90 4.20
N ASP A 58 13.67 -13.65 3.94
CA ASP A 58 14.57 -12.89 4.82
C ASP A 58 13.92 -12.62 6.18
N HIS A 59 12.59 -12.46 6.21
CA HIS A 59 11.78 -12.33 7.42
C HIS A 59 10.33 -12.79 7.18
N PHE A 60 9.56 -12.91 8.25
CA PHE A 60 8.11 -13.10 8.13
C PHE A 60 7.47 -11.84 7.52
N PRO A 61 6.62 -11.98 6.48
CA PRO A 61 6.03 -10.85 5.80
C PRO A 61 4.99 -10.16 6.70
N ASN A 62 5.10 -8.85 6.81
CA ASN A 62 4.13 -7.97 7.39
C ASN A 62 3.20 -7.43 6.29
N PRO A 63 1.90 -7.30 6.59
CA PRO A 63 0.99 -6.66 5.66
C PRO A 63 1.28 -5.16 5.59
N VAL A 64 1.15 -4.59 4.40
CA VAL A 64 1.32 -3.18 4.13
C VAL A 64 0.07 -2.67 3.44
N TYR A 65 -0.42 -1.52 3.91
CA TYR A 65 -1.64 -0.88 3.41
C TYR A 65 -1.34 0.54 2.94
N TYR A 66 -1.80 0.88 1.74
CA TYR A 66 -1.79 2.25 1.21
C TYR A 66 -3.21 2.76 1.02
N TYR A 67 -3.48 4.00 1.42
CA TYR A 67 -4.80 4.62 1.29
C TYR A 67 -4.72 5.73 0.25
N ILE A 68 -5.28 5.49 -0.93
CA ILE A 68 -5.22 6.40 -2.07
C ILE A 68 -6.58 7.09 -2.23
N ARG A 69 -6.60 8.42 -2.13
CA ARG A 69 -7.83 9.19 -2.31
C ARG A 69 -8.35 9.05 -3.75
N MET A 70 -9.64 8.73 -3.87
CA MET A 70 -10.25 8.47 -5.18
C MET A 70 -10.43 9.73 -6.04
N THR A 71 -10.45 10.92 -5.45
CA THR A 71 -10.71 12.18 -6.17
C THR A 71 -9.48 12.68 -6.92
N ASP A 72 -8.31 12.68 -6.28
CA ASP A 72 -7.07 13.28 -6.80
C ASP A 72 -5.92 12.27 -6.95
N GLY A 73 -6.07 11.04 -6.45
CA GLY A 73 -5.01 10.02 -6.48
C GLY A 73 -3.87 10.29 -5.50
N SER A 74 -4.07 11.08 -4.46
CA SER A 74 -3.08 11.29 -3.41
C SER A 74 -3.01 10.10 -2.45
N CYS A 75 -1.80 9.67 -2.08
CA CYS A 75 -1.61 8.74 -0.96
C CYS A 75 -1.75 9.53 0.34
N ILE A 76 -2.80 9.27 1.11
CA ILE A 76 -3.15 10.06 2.30
C ILE A 76 -2.83 9.35 3.60
N ALA A 77 -2.63 8.04 3.57
CA ALA A 77 -2.20 7.27 4.73
C ALA A 77 -1.48 5.98 4.30
N THR A 78 -0.68 5.45 5.22
CA THR A 78 -0.11 4.09 5.16
C THR A 78 -0.38 3.36 6.46
N GLY A 79 -0.32 2.03 6.47
CA GLY A 79 -0.47 1.25 7.70
C GLY A 79 0.08 -0.15 7.56
N ASN A 80 0.36 -0.79 8.69
CA ASN A 80 0.83 -2.18 8.72
C ASN A 80 -0.24 -3.13 9.31
N ARG A 81 -1.44 -2.60 9.57
CA ARG A 81 -2.65 -3.37 9.94
C ARG A 81 -3.87 -2.68 9.36
N ARG A 82 -4.91 -3.46 9.07
CA ARG A 82 -6.18 -2.91 8.62
C ARG A 82 -6.76 -2.01 9.73
N ASN A 83 -7.17 -0.79 9.37
CA ASN A 83 -7.69 0.24 10.27
C ASN A 83 -6.68 0.86 11.28
N GLU A 84 -5.41 0.44 11.29
CA GLU A 84 -4.34 1.17 11.98
C GLU A 84 -3.46 1.84 10.94
N PHE A 85 -3.62 3.16 10.78
CA PHE A 85 -2.95 3.91 9.72
C PHE A 85 -2.32 5.20 10.26
N GLN A 86 -1.23 5.59 9.61
CA GLN A 86 -0.53 6.85 9.80
C GLN A 86 -0.87 7.77 8.64
N LEU A 87 -1.43 8.94 8.96
CA LEU A 87 -1.76 9.96 7.97
C LEU A 87 -0.48 10.62 7.45
N ILE A 88 -0.35 10.65 6.13
CA ILE A 88 0.73 11.33 5.44
C ILE A 88 0.29 12.79 5.30
N ASN A 89 0.94 13.67 6.07
CA ASN A 89 0.61 15.10 6.24
C ASN A 89 -0.58 15.43 7.16
N LYS A 90 -0.43 15.17 8.47
CA LYS A 90 -1.02 16.11 9.45
C LYS A 90 -0.12 17.36 9.51
N LYS A 91 -0.44 18.38 8.72
CA LYS A 91 -0.06 19.75 9.06
C LYS A 91 -1.25 20.42 9.74
#